data_AF-H8GDA5-F1
#
_entry.id   AF-H8GDA5-F1
#
_cell.length_a   1.000
_cell.length_b   1.000
_cell.length_c   1.000
_cell.angle_alpha   90.00
_cell.angle_beta   90.00
_cell.angle_gamma   90.00
#
_symmetry.space_group_name_H-M   'P 1'
#
loop_
_entity.id
_entity.type
_entity.pdbx_description
1 polymer ?
#
loop_
_entity_poly.entity_id
_entity_poly.type
_entity_poly.pdbx_seq_one_letter_code
_entity_poly.pdbx_strand_id
1 'polypeptide(L)'
;MTPEMFDSVEAYNATHPTSPFPAEPRARNVLRGYRAAMQGVTDDVTGTGSGASLTVDFLPGGAPWPDEADRVGTVVASRWGEGPVFVLAEGVSLRAAWEAVREAWPTHLSAVRSALETVDRIDAGKA
;
A
#
# COMPACT_ATOMS: atom_id res chain seq x y z
N MET A 1 -8.59 11.67 -8.15
CA MET A 1 -8.65 11.85 -6.68
C MET A 1 -7.24 11.88 -6.12
N THR A 2 -6.95 12.67 -5.11
CA THR A 2 -5.66 12.64 -4.38
C THR A 2 -5.72 11.56 -3.30
N PRO A 3 -4.66 10.74 -3.11
CA PRO A 3 -4.63 9.75 -2.04
C PRO A 3 -4.71 10.45 -0.67
N GLU A 4 -5.40 9.82 0.28
CA GLU A 4 -5.41 10.29 1.67
C GLU A 4 -4.00 10.15 2.26
N MET A 5 -3.57 11.15 3.03
CA MET A 5 -2.22 11.23 3.59
C MET A 5 -2.29 11.35 5.11
N PHE A 6 -1.46 10.57 5.78
CA PHE A 6 -1.21 10.65 7.21
C PHE A 6 0.24 11.05 7.46
N ASP A 7 0.46 12.01 8.35
CA ASP A 7 1.79 12.54 8.65
C ASP A 7 2.73 11.50 9.29
N SER A 8 2.16 10.49 9.96
CA SER A 8 2.92 9.42 10.62
C SER A 8 2.21 8.07 10.59
N VAL A 9 2.95 7.01 10.89
CA VAL A 9 2.43 5.65 11.05
C VAL A 9 1.43 5.56 12.20
N GLU A 10 1.66 6.28 13.30
CA GLU A 10 0.74 6.35 14.44
C GLU A 10 -0.59 7.00 14.03
N ALA A 11 -0.54 8.09 13.25
CA ALA A 11 -1.73 8.76 12.74
C ALA A 11 -2.54 7.84 11.82
N TYR A 12 -1.88 7.12 10.91
CA TYR A 12 -2.51 6.10 10.06
C TYR A 12 -3.12 4.96 10.90
N ASN A 13 -2.40 4.42 11.87
CA ASN A 13 -2.87 3.31 12.69
C ASN A 13 -4.07 3.68 13.57
N ALA A 14 -4.15 4.92 14.01
CA ALA A 14 -5.29 5.42 14.78
C ALA A 14 -6.59 5.40 13.95
N THR A 15 -6.51 5.60 12.63
CA THR A 15 -7.66 5.57 11.72
C THR A 15 -7.89 4.19 11.09
N HIS A 16 -6.86 3.34 10.99
CA HIS A 16 -6.91 2.02 10.36
C HIS A 16 -6.57 0.86 11.33
N PRO A 17 -7.32 0.67 12.44
CA PRO A 17 -6.98 -0.30 13.48
C PRO A 17 -7.03 -1.76 12.99
N THR A 18 -7.76 -2.05 11.92
CA THR A 18 -7.90 -3.39 11.33
C THR A 18 -6.82 -3.73 10.30
N SER A 19 -6.02 -2.75 9.87
CA SER A 19 -4.94 -2.94 8.89
C SER A 19 -3.70 -2.15 9.31
N PRO A 20 -3.15 -2.44 10.50
CA PRO A 20 -2.08 -1.64 11.07
C PRO A 20 -0.79 -1.75 10.25
N PHE A 21 -0.13 -0.61 10.08
CA PHE A 21 1.25 -0.53 9.65
C PHE A 21 2.13 -0.82 10.88
N PRO A 22 2.98 -1.86 10.87
CA PRO A 22 3.83 -2.17 12.02
C PRO A 22 4.61 -0.94 12.52
N ALA A 23 4.56 -0.64 13.82
CA ALA A 23 5.27 0.51 14.38
C ALA A 23 6.81 0.31 14.39
N GLU A 24 7.27 -0.94 14.52
CA GLU A 24 8.69 -1.29 14.57
C GLU A 24 9.31 -1.34 13.15
N PRO A 25 10.38 -0.59 12.84
CA PRO A 25 11.01 -0.57 11.52
C PRO A 25 11.45 -1.95 11.00
N ARG A 26 11.90 -2.84 11.90
CA ARG A 26 12.27 -4.22 11.52
C ARG A 26 11.08 -5.02 11.02
N ALA A 27 9.92 -4.85 11.66
CA ALA A 27 8.69 -5.51 11.24
C ALA A 27 8.18 -4.94 9.90
N ARG A 28 8.43 -3.66 9.60
CA ARG A 28 8.14 -3.05 8.29
C ARG A 28 9.01 -3.65 7.19
N ASN A 29 10.31 -3.82 7.45
CA ASN A 29 11.28 -4.31 6.46
C ASN A 29 11.04 -5.75 5.98
N VAL A 30 10.33 -6.56 6.76
CA VAL A 30 10.00 -7.95 6.40
C VAL A 30 8.66 -8.08 5.69
N LEU A 31 7.89 -6.99 5.56
CA LEU A 31 6.65 -7.02 4.80
C LEU A 31 6.94 -7.32 3.33
N ARG A 32 6.14 -8.19 2.74
CA ARG A 32 6.13 -8.41 1.31
C ARG A 32 5.44 -7.22 0.62
N GLY A 33 6.22 -6.20 0.32
CA GLY A 33 5.82 -5.02 -0.43
C GLY A 33 6.27 -5.06 -1.90
N TYR A 34 5.85 -4.07 -2.67
CA TYR A 34 6.26 -3.87 -4.06
C TYR A 34 7.25 -2.70 -4.17
N ARG A 35 8.30 -2.92 -4.97
CA ARG A 35 9.31 -1.92 -5.34
C ARG A 35 9.68 -2.14 -6.81
N ALA A 36 9.52 -1.12 -7.65
CA ALA A 36 9.89 -1.24 -9.06
C ALA A 36 11.42 -1.34 -9.18
N ALA A 37 11.93 -2.40 -9.83
CA ALA A 37 13.36 -2.65 -10.05
C ALA A 37 14.25 -2.46 -8.80
N MET A 38 13.74 -2.79 -7.62
CA MET A 38 14.40 -2.56 -6.31
C MET A 38 14.66 -1.09 -5.95
N GLN A 39 14.33 -0.13 -6.82
CA GLN A 39 14.54 1.29 -6.59
C GLN A 39 13.35 1.94 -5.88
N GLY A 40 12.15 1.38 -6.04
CA GLY A 40 10.89 1.89 -5.50
C GLY A 40 10.01 2.49 -6.58
N VAL A 41 8.94 3.17 -6.19
CA VAL A 41 7.96 3.80 -7.08
C VAL A 41 8.11 5.31 -6.98
N THR A 42 8.24 5.98 -8.12
CA THR A 42 8.35 7.44 -8.17
C THR A 42 7.03 8.10 -7.80
N ASP A 43 7.04 9.00 -6.82
CA ASP A 43 5.89 9.85 -6.53
C ASP A 43 5.72 10.94 -7.60
N ASP A 44 4.61 10.87 -8.32
CA ASP A 44 4.13 11.84 -9.29
C ASP A 44 2.72 12.37 -8.95
N VAL A 45 2.20 12.07 -7.76
CA VAL A 45 0.80 12.34 -7.37
C VAL A 45 0.66 13.23 -6.14
N THR A 46 1.50 13.07 -5.12
CA THR A 46 1.20 13.64 -3.79
C THR A 46 1.71 15.07 -3.60
N GLY A 47 2.60 15.54 -4.47
CA GLY A 47 3.18 16.89 -4.38
C GLY A 47 4.14 17.09 -3.20
N THR A 48 4.35 16.08 -2.34
CA THR A 48 5.29 16.14 -1.20
C THR A 48 6.76 16.05 -1.64
N GLY A 49 7.00 15.86 -2.94
CA GLY A 49 8.28 15.92 -3.60
C GLY A 49 8.25 15.03 -4.83
N SER A 50 7.79 15.57 -5.97
CA SER A 50 7.81 14.85 -7.24
C SER A 50 9.21 14.27 -7.49
N GLY A 51 9.33 12.94 -7.51
CA GLY A 51 10.61 12.24 -7.60
C GLY A 51 11.03 11.44 -6.36
N ALA A 52 10.32 11.55 -5.23
CA ALA A 52 10.56 10.69 -4.08
C ALA A 52 10.33 9.22 -4.45
N SER A 53 11.23 8.34 -4.01
CA SER A 53 11.06 6.90 -4.18
C SER A 53 10.33 6.30 -3.00
N LEU A 54 9.16 5.72 -3.26
CA LEU A 54 8.25 5.13 -2.29
C LEU A 54 8.25 3.59 -2.39
N THR A 55 7.90 2.95 -1.28
CA THR A 55 7.56 1.52 -1.23
C THR A 55 6.04 1.40 -1.17
N VAL A 56 5.50 0.40 -1.88
CA VAL A 56 4.07 0.07 -1.80
C VAL A 56 3.93 -1.13 -0.87
N ASP A 57 3.22 -0.95 0.24
CA ASP A 57 3.05 -1.94 1.29
C ASP A 57 1.59 -2.38 1.38
N PHE A 58 1.39 -3.68 1.61
CA PHE A 58 0.08 -4.32 1.68
C PHE A 58 -0.20 -4.67 3.14
N LEU A 59 -1.25 -4.10 3.71
CA LEU A 59 -1.53 -4.19 5.14
C LEU A 59 -2.89 -4.84 5.39
N PRO A 60 -3.04 -5.72 6.39
CA PRO A 60 -2.02 -6.10 7.37
C PRO A 60 -1.09 -7.21 6.87
N GLY A 61 0.20 -7.11 7.25
CA GLY A 61 1.13 -8.24 7.20
C GLY A 61 1.68 -8.62 5.82
N GLY A 62 1.71 -7.69 4.87
CA GLY A 62 2.31 -7.88 3.54
C GLY A 62 1.38 -8.57 2.54
N ALA A 63 1.78 -8.57 1.27
CA ALA A 63 1.05 -9.25 0.21
C ALA A 63 1.09 -10.78 0.43
N PRO A 64 -0.06 -11.47 0.44
CA PRO A 64 -0.12 -12.91 0.69
C PRO A 64 0.71 -13.73 -0.30
N TRP A 65 1.48 -14.69 0.21
CA TRP A 65 2.13 -15.72 -0.63
C TRP A 65 1.10 -16.61 -1.32
N PRO A 66 1.46 -17.35 -2.40
CA PRO A 66 0.52 -18.22 -3.12
C PRO A 66 -0.20 -19.26 -2.23
N ASP A 67 0.45 -19.72 -1.17
CA ASP A 67 -0.03 -20.73 -0.22
C ASP A 67 -0.73 -20.14 1.02
N GLU A 68 -0.65 -18.83 1.22
CA GLU A 68 -1.32 -18.16 2.33
C GLU A 68 -2.81 -17.90 2.03
N ALA A 69 -3.63 -17.82 3.08
CA ALA A 69 -4.99 -17.32 2.92
C ALA A 69 -4.97 -15.85 2.45
N ASP A 70 -5.93 -15.49 1.60
CA ASP A 70 -6.13 -14.09 1.24
C ASP A 70 -6.65 -13.30 2.45
N ARG A 71 -6.39 -11.99 2.43
CA ARG A 71 -6.77 -11.03 3.46
C ARG A 71 -7.36 -9.80 2.81
N VAL A 72 -8.39 -9.25 3.42
CA VAL A 72 -8.90 -7.92 3.06
C VAL A 72 -8.13 -6.88 3.86
N GLY A 73 -7.72 -5.79 3.21
CA GLY A 73 -6.97 -4.74 3.89
C GLY A 73 -6.75 -3.49 3.07
N THR A 74 -5.65 -2.80 3.36
CA THR A 74 -5.28 -1.49 2.82
C THR A 74 -3.93 -1.58 2.12
N VAL A 75 -3.83 -0.93 0.96
CA VAL A 75 -2.58 -0.74 0.23
C VAL A 75 -2.13 0.70 0.43
N VAL A 76 -0.89 0.86 0.91
CA VAL A 76 -0.31 2.16 1.22
C VAL A 76 0.99 2.38 0.46
N ALA A 77 1.37 3.64 0.27
CA ALA A 77 2.73 4.02 -0.10
C ALA A 77 3.39 4.79 1.04
N SER A 78 4.68 4.56 1.25
CA SER A 78 5.47 5.23 2.27
C SER A 78 6.94 5.31 1.84
N ARG A 79 7.75 6.09 2.56
CA ARG A 79 9.19 6.11 2.31
C ARG A 79 9.86 5.00 3.12
N TRP A 80 9.90 3.79 2.56
CA TRP A 80 10.50 2.62 3.23
C TRP A 80 9.87 2.28 4.58
N GLY A 81 8.55 2.44 4.68
CA GLY A 81 7.82 2.26 5.92
C GLY A 81 7.81 3.48 6.82
N GLU A 82 8.52 4.56 6.49
CA GLU A 82 8.48 5.82 7.24
C GLU A 82 7.41 6.76 6.69
N GLY A 83 6.84 7.57 7.60
CA GLY A 83 5.87 8.60 7.26
C GLY A 83 6.45 9.67 6.31
N PRO A 84 5.60 10.37 5.53
CA PRO A 84 4.14 10.25 5.48
C PRO A 84 3.65 8.93 4.85
N VAL A 85 2.44 8.51 5.23
CA VAL A 85 1.76 7.31 4.73
C VAL A 85 0.61 7.72 3.81
N PHE A 86 0.62 7.23 2.57
CA PHE A 86 -0.39 7.52 1.56
C PHE A 86 -1.28 6.31 1.34
N VAL A 87 -2.59 6.45 1.52
CA VAL A 87 -3.56 5.39 1.26
C VAL A 87 -3.88 5.33 -0.24
N LEU A 88 -3.62 4.18 -0.87
CA LEU A 88 -3.83 3.97 -2.30
C LEU A 88 -5.13 3.23 -2.60
N ALA A 89 -5.47 2.25 -1.76
CA ALA A 89 -6.72 1.49 -1.81
C ALA A 89 -7.05 0.92 -0.44
N GLU A 90 -8.34 0.80 -0.13
CA GLU A 90 -8.85 0.28 1.14
C GLU A 90 -9.95 -0.75 0.89
N GLY A 91 -10.05 -1.72 1.79
CA GLY A 91 -11.07 -2.77 1.72
C GLY A 91 -10.90 -3.67 0.52
N VAL A 92 -9.67 -3.94 0.07
CA VAL A 92 -9.40 -4.77 -1.11
C VAL A 92 -8.80 -6.11 -0.73
N SER A 93 -8.98 -7.12 -1.59
CA SER A 93 -8.20 -8.36 -1.53
C SER A 93 -6.73 -8.02 -1.72
N LEU A 94 -5.89 -8.32 -0.73
CA LEU A 94 -4.45 -8.05 -0.80
C LEU A 94 -3.77 -8.93 -1.86
N ARG A 95 -4.29 -10.14 -2.11
CA ARG A 95 -3.83 -10.99 -3.22
C ARG A 95 -4.14 -10.35 -4.57
N ALA A 96 -5.38 -9.95 -4.82
CA ALA A 96 -5.76 -9.33 -6.09
C ALA A 96 -5.01 -8.01 -6.32
N ALA A 97 -4.87 -7.19 -5.27
CA ALA A 97 -4.08 -5.97 -5.33
C ALA A 97 -2.60 -6.24 -5.67
N TRP A 98 -2.00 -7.25 -5.04
CA TRP A 98 -0.62 -7.65 -5.34
C TRP A 98 -0.47 -8.11 -6.79
N GLU A 99 -1.39 -8.94 -7.28
CA GLU A 99 -1.38 -9.44 -8.65
C GLU A 99 -1.53 -8.30 -9.67
N ALA A 100 -2.50 -7.41 -9.48
CA ALA A 100 -2.71 -6.25 -10.35
C ALA A 100 -1.46 -5.34 -10.43
N VAL A 101 -0.85 -5.02 -9.29
CA VAL A 101 0.38 -4.20 -9.25
C VAL A 101 1.54 -4.95 -9.91
N ARG A 102 1.72 -6.24 -9.63
CA ARG A 102 2.81 -7.03 -10.20
C ARG A 102 2.69 -7.17 -11.72
N GLU A 103 1.48 -7.39 -12.23
CA GLU A 103 1.22 -7.54 -13.67
C GLU A 103 1.41 -6.23 -14.43
N ALA A 104 0.99 -5.11 -13.85
CA ALA A 104 1.19 -3.79 -14.45
C ALA A 104 2.65 -3.31 -14.39
N TRP A 105 3.45 -3.84 -13.45
CA TRP A 105 4.83 -3.43 -13.17
C TRP A 105 5.01 -1.90 -13.12
N PRO A 106 4.25 -1.18 -12.28
CA PRO A 106 4.28 0.28 -12.28
C PRO A 106 5.60 0.80 -11.73
N THR A 107 6.12 1.87 -12.34
CA THR A 107 7.28 2.63 -11.87
C THR A 107 6.90 3.96 -11.23
N HIS A 108 5.65 4.40 -11.42
CA HIS A 108 5.11 5.67 -10.92
C HIS A 108 3.88 5.42 -10.04
N LEU A 109 3.65 6.31 -9.06
CA LEU A 109 2.57 6.15 -8.09
C LEU A 109 1.20 6.26 -8.77
N SER A 110 1.06 7.13 -9.77
CA SER A 110 -0.13 7.21 -10.62
C SER A 110 -0.48 5.86 -11.27
N ALA A 111 0.52 5.13 -11.78
CA ALA A 111 0.33 3.83 -12.40
C ALA A 111 -0.01 2.74 -11.38
N VAL A 112 0.54 2.79 -10.16
CA VAL A 112 0.11 1.89 -9.06
C VAL A 112 -1.38 2.10 -8.78
N ARG A 113 -1.83 3.35 -8.73
CA ARG A 113 -3.24 3.68 -8.47
C ARG A 113 -4.14 3.16 -9.60
N SER A 114 -3.77 3.37 -10.86
CA SER A 114 -4.54 2.84 -11.99
C SER A 114 -4.61 1.31 -11.99
N ALA A 115 -3.56 0.61 -11.55
CA ALA A 115 -3.61 -0.85 -11.39
C ALA A 115 -4.60 -1.25 -10.28
N LEU A 116 -4.58 -0.55 -9.14
CA LEU A 116 -5.48 -0.82 -8.01
C LEU A 116 -6.94 -0.47 -8.29
N GLU A 117 -7.23 0.47 -9.19
CA GLU A 117 -8.59 0.79 -9.64
C GLU A 117 -9.29 -0.39 -10.35
N THR A 118 -8.53 -1.39 -10.81
CA THR A 118 -9.07 -2.63 -11.40
C THR A 118 -9.49 -3.67 -10.36
N VAL A 119 -9.19 -3.42 -9.08
CA VAL A 119 -9.48 -4.33 -7.97
C VAL A 119 -10.74 -3.87 -7.27
N ASP A 120 -11.73 -4.75 -7.21
CA ASP A 120 -12.99 -4.44 -6.54
C ASP A 120 -12.78 -4.20 -5.05
N ARG A 121 -13.39 -3.12 -4.55
CA ARG A 121 -13.53 -2.89 -3.12
C ARG A 121 -14.52 -3.91 -2.56
N ILE A 122 -14.09 -4.65 -1.56
CA ILE A 122 -14.93 -5.51 -0.75
C ILE A 122 -15.54 -4.60 0.31
N ASP A 123 -16.75 -4.14 0.02
CA ASP A 123 -17.56 -3.50 1.05
C ASP A 123 -17.72 -4.52 2.18
N ALA A 124 -17.21 -4.18 3.36
CA ALA A 124 -17.57 -4.88 4.58
C ALA A 124 -19.06 -4.62 4.80
N GLY A 125 -19.90 -5.46 4.19
CA GLY A 125 -21.33 -5.43 4.41
C GLY A 125 -21.57 -5.40 5.91
N LYS A 126 -22.34 -4.41 6.36
CA LYS A 126 -22.90 -4.39 7.71
C LYS A 126 -23.52 -5.77 7.97
N ALA A 127 -22.87 -6.56 8.82
CA ALA A 127 -23.52 -7.67 9.50
C ALA A 127 -24.42 -7.11 10.60
#